data_AF-A0A2P4YZL5-F1
#
_entry.id   AF-A0A2P4YZL5-F1
#
_cell.length_a   1.000
_cell.length_b   1.000
_cell.length_c   1.000
_cell.angle_alpha   90.00
_cell.angle_beta   90.00
_cell.angle_gamma   90.00
#
_symmetry.space_group_name_H-M   'P 1'
#
loop_
_entity.id
_entity.type
_entity.pdbx_description
1 polymer ?
#
loop_
_entity_poly.entity_id
_entity_poly.type
_entity_poly.pdbx_seq_one_letter_code
_entity_poly.pdbx_strand_id
1 'polypeptide(L)'
;MGGDGGSIPKRADIVKTKGYGFKRNLGGMGYMPNAQVKLTNEENSTKLKMHERWTKCYLTNEPLNPPVVICNKGFLYNKEAVINKLLSKSKTAPHIKKLSDVFQVKNKFNNILNCLICPVTNKNLDYYTKASYNKCCQNIIAYSSYLKTSNSAKIKESNAQNKHQEVCINCNTNISPQHDEIRLFSGTID
;
A
#
# COMPACT_ATOMS: atom_id res chain seq x y z
N MET A 1 36.83 -24.95 -46.36
CA MET A 1 36.04 -25.26 -45.15
C MET A 1 36.69 -24.53 -43.99
N GLY A 2 36.00 -23.56 -43.40
CA GLY A 2 36.52 -22.78 -42.28
C GLY A 2 35.36 -22.01 -41.68
N GLY A 3 34.68 -22.62 -40.70
CA GLY A 3 33.45 -22.11 -40.11
C GLY A 3 33.48 -22.03 -38.58
N ASP A 4 34.63 -22.29 -37.93
CA ASP A 4 34.78 -22.17 -36.48
C ASP A 4 35.27 -20.76 -36.08
N GLY A 5 34.55 -19.75 -36.54
CA GLY A 5 34.65 -18.40 -35.99
C GLY A 5 33.66 -18.28 -34.83
N GLY A 6 33.96 -18.90 -33.69
CA GLY A 6 33.13 -18.79 -32.49
C GLY A 6 32.89 -17.32 -32.17
N SER A 7 31.65 -16.86 -32.33
CA SER A 7 31.29 -15.46 -32.07
C SER A 7 31.55 -15.13 -30.60
N ILE A 8 32.38 -14.12 -30.35
CA ILE A 8 32.75 -13.66 -29.00
C ILE A 8 31.45 -13.35 -28.22
N PRO A 9 31.22 -14.00 -27.07
CA PRO A 9 30.00 -13.77 -26.29
C PRO A 9 29.94 -12.31 -25.84
N LYS A 10 28.81 -11.65 -26.08
CA LYS A 10 28.63 -10.26 -25.66
C LYS A 10 28.32 -10.23 -24.16
N ARG A 11 28.55 -9.09 -23.52
CA ARG A 11 28.21 -8.87 -22.10
C ARG A 11 26.77 -9.28 -21.75
N ALA A 12 25.84 -9.10 -22.68
CA ALA A 12 24.43 -9.48 -22.53
C ALA A 12 24.21 -11.00 -22.41
N ASP A 13 25.08 -11.83 -22.99
CA ASP A 13 24.98 -13.29 -22.98
C ASP A 13 25.56 -13.88 -21.68
N ILE A 14 26.55 -13.18 -21.10
CA ILE A 14 27.26 -13.59 -19.87
C ILE A 14 26.56 -13.05 -18.61
N VAL A 15 26.13 -11.79 -18.65
CA VAL A 15 25.55 -11.09 -17.49
C VAL A 15 24.04 -11.23 -17.50
N LYS A 16 23.53 -12.11 -16.63
CA LYS A 16 22.09 -12.26 -16.40
C LYS A 16 21.62 -11.21 -15.39
N THR A 17 20.96 -10.16 -15.87
CA THR A 17 20.27 -9.17 -15.02
C THR A 17 18.92 -9.71 -14.54
N LYS A 18 18.64 -9.61 -13.23
CA LYS A 18 17.34 -10.02 -12.65
C LYS A 18 16.18 -9.29 -13.34
N GLY A 19 15.18 -10.03 -13.80
CA GLY A 19 13.97 -9.50 -14.44
C GLY A 19 14.09 -9.19 -15.94
N TYR A 20 15.28 -9.34 -16.52
CA TYR A 20 15.51 -9.19 -17.96
C TYR A 20 15.96 -10.52 -18.56
N GLY A 21 15.57 -10.77 -19.80
CA GLY A 21 16.05 -11.91 -20.58
C GLY A 21 15.83 -11.69 -22.06
N PHE A 22 16.30 -12.62 -22.87
CA PHE A 22 16.18 -12.48 -24.31
C PHE A 22 14.74 -12.69 -24.78
N LYS A 23 14.31 -11.90 -25.77
CA LYS A 23 12.95 -11.99 -26.35
C LYS A 23 12.67 -13.39 -26.91
N ARG A 24 13.72 -14.12 -27.30
CA ARG A 24 13.66 -15.51 -27.77
C ARG A 24 14.97 -16.23 -27.41
N ASN A 25 14.88 -17.40 -26.80
CA ASN A 25 16.05 -18.26 -26.48
C ASN A 25 16.35 -19.24 -27.63
N LEU A 26 16.29 -18.76 -28.87
CA LEU A 26 16.61 -19.55 -30.05
C LEU A 26 17.95 -19.01 -30.55
N GLY A 27 19.02 -19.79 -30.41
CA GLY A 27 20.41 -19.44 -30.75
C GLY A 27 20.61 -19.19 -32.25
N GLY A 28 20.00 -18.13 -32.76
CA GLY A 28 20.03 -17.73 -34.16
C GLY A 28 20.93 -16.53 -34.37
N MET A 29 21.54 -16.47 -35.54
CA MET A 29 22.34 -15.33 -35.98
C MET A 29 21.44 -14.11 -36.23
N GLY A 30 21.76 -12.96 -35.63
CA GLY A 30 21.08 -11.68 -35.85
C GLY A 30 20.85 -10.84 -34.60
N TYR A 31 20.44 -9.58 -34.77
CA TYR A 31 20.21 -8.64 -33.67
C TYR A 31 18.91 -8.90 -32.88
N MET A 32 17.87 -9.42 -33.53
CA MET A 32 16.56 -9.67 -32.91
C MET A 32 16.53 -10.81 -31.87
N PRO A 33 17.21 -11.97 -32.03
CA PRO A 33 17.27 -13.00 -30.99
C PRO A 33 17.86 -12.52 -29.67
N ASN A 34 18.91 -11.70 -29.75
CA ASN A 34 19.70 -11.27 -28.59
C ASN A 34 19.20 -9.94 -27.99
N ALA A 35 17.98 -9.52 -28.36
CA ALA A 35 17.33 -8.35 -27.76
C ALA A 35 16.91 -8.68 -26.32
N GLN A 36 17.58 -8.07 -25.35
CA GLN A 36 17.17 -8.14 -23.95
C GLN A 36 15.86 -7.36 -23.76
N VAL A 37 14.85 -8.05 -23.26
CA VAL A 37 13.55 -7.51 -22.89
C VAL A 37 13.29 -7.77 -21.41
N LYS A 38 12.51 -6.90 -20.79
CA LYS A 38 12.02 -7.11 -19.43
C LYS A 38 11.00 -8.25 -19.46
N LEU A 39 11.35 -9.40 -18.87
CA LEU A 39 10.49 -10.58 -18.85
C LEU A 39 9.41 -10.46 -17.77
N THR A 40 9.74 -9.81 -16.66
CA THR A 40 8.86 -9.66 -15.51
C THR A 40 8.27 -8.25 -15.47
N ASN A 41 6.94 -8.14 -15.60
CA ASN A 41 6.22 -6.89 -15.31
C ASN A 41 6.11 -6.69 -13.78
N GLU A 42 7.26 -6.56 -13.11
CA GLU A 42 7.34 -6.33 -11.65
C GLU A 42 6.59 -5.07 -11.20
N GLU A 43 6.50 -4.08 -12.10
CA GLU A 43 5.70 -2.88 -11.90
C GLU A 43 4.19 -3.16 -11.86
N ASN A 44 3.70 -4.14 -12.62
CA ASN A 44 2.29 -4.52 -12.55
C ASN A 44 2.02 -5.36 -11.29
N SER A 45 2.94 -6.25 -10.92
CA SER A 45 2.76 -7.08 -9.71
C SER A 45 2.71 -6.24 -8.43
N THR A 46 3.52 -5.18 -8.34
CA THR A 46 3.49 -4.25 -7.19
C THR A 46 2.20 -3.44 -7.11
N LYS A 47 1.71 -2.93 -8.25
CA LYS A 47 0.43 -2.20 -8.33
C LYS A 47 -0.75 -3.07 -7.92
N LEU A 48 -0.78 -4.31 -8.41
CA LEU A 48 -1.82 -5.28 -8.08
C LEU A 48 -1.81 -5.61 -6.59
N LYS A 49 -0.64 -5.88 -6.01
CA LYS A 49 -0.50 -6.12 -4.56
C LYS A 49 -1.03 -4.95 -3.72
N MET A 50 -0.78 -3.71 -4.12
CA MET A 50 -1.28 -2.54 -3.39
C MET A 50 -2.79 -2.34 -3.55
N HIS A 51 -3.33 -2.60 -4.74
CA HIS A 51 -4.77 -2.59 -4.96
C HIS A 51 -5.48 -3.64 -4.09
N GLU A 52 -4.93 -4.85 -4.00
CA GLU A 52 -5.47 -5.91 -3.14
C GLU A 52 -5.50 -5.52 -1.67
N ARG A 53 -4.48 -4.83 -1.18
CA ARG A 53 -4.43 -4.32 0.21
C ARG A 53 -5.57 -3.34 0.54
N TRP A 54 -6.04 -2.59 -0.44
CA TRP A 54 -7.12 -1.61 -0.29
C TRP A 54 -8.52 -2.19 -0.52
N THR A 55 -8.63 -3.27 -1.31
CA THR A 55 -9.92 -3.81 -1.78
C THR A 55 -10.27 -5.17 -1.18
N LYS A 56 -9.30 -5.89 -0.59
CA LYS A 56 -9.50 -7.21 0.02
C LYS A 56 -9.22 -7.20 1.52
N CYS A 57 -9.93 -8.06 2.23
CA CYS A 57 -9.69 -8.38 3.63
C CYS A 57 -8.36 -9.12 3.76
N TYR A 58 -7.45 -8.62 4.61
CA TYR A 58 -6.13 -9.25 4.81
C TYR A 58 -6.20 -10.67 5.41
N LEU A 59 -7.30 -11.02 6.08
CA LEU A 59 -7.45 -12.33 6.70
C LEU A 59 -7.99 -13.40 5.73
N THR A 60 -9.05 -13.07 4.99
CA THR A 60 -9.79 -14.03 4.15
C THR A 60 -9.51 -13.88 2.66
N ASN A 61 -8.84 -12.80 2.24
CA ASN A 61 -8.64 -12.39 0.84
C ASN A 61 -9.95 -12.16 0.05
N GLU A 62 -11.08 -12.08 0.74
CA GLU A 62 -12.38 -11.71 0.18
C GLU A 62 -12.46 -10.19 -0.03
N PRO A 63 -13.37 -9.71 -0.90
CA PRO A 63 -13.61 -8.27 -1.05
C PRO A 63 -14.00 -7.63 0.30
N LEU A 64 -13.57 -6.39 0.49
CA LEU A 64 -13.91 -5.59 1.66
C LEU A 64 -15.41 -5.26 1.66
N ASN A 65 -16.08 -5.59 2.76
CA ASN A 65 -17.49 -5.31 2.98
C ASN A 65 -17.65 -4.46 4.25
N PRO A 66 -18.44 -3.37 4.21
CA PRO A 66 -18.74 -2.61 5.42
C PRO A 66 -19.59 -3.47 6.38
N PRO A 67 -19.29 -3.48 7.70
CA PRO A 67 -18.35 -2.63 8.42
C PRO A 67 -16.88 -3.07 8.31
N VAL A 68 -16.02 -2.13 7.89
CA VAL A 68 -14.57 -2.31 7.76
C VAL A 68 -13.87 -1.94 9.07
N VAL A 69 -12.88 -2.75 9.47
CA VAL A 69 -12.02 -2.49 10.64
C VAL A 69 -10.55 -2.47 10.25
N ILE A 70 -9.76 -1.71 11.01
CA ILE A 70 -8.32 -1.56 10.84
C ILE A 70 -7.59 -2.06 12.09
N CYS A 71 -6.43 -2.67 11.93
CA CYS A 71 -5.56 -3.01 13.05
C CYS A 71 -4.50 -1.91 13.33
N ASN A 72 -3.91 -1.91 14.52
CA ASN A 72 -2.70 -1.16 14.88
C ASN A 72 -1.55 -1.23 13.86
N LYS A 73 -1.45 -2.31 13.07
CA LYS A 73 -0.43 -2.44 12.00
C LYS A 73 -0.81 -1.77 10.67
N GLY A 74 -2.02 -1.22 10.55
CA GLY A 74 -2.49 -0.55 9.34
C GLY A 74 -3.01 -1.47 8.24
N PHE A 75 -3.49 -2.68 8.59
CA PHE A 75 -4.18 -3.60 7.68
C PHE A 75 -5.70 -3.52 7.83
N LEU A 76 -6.42 -3.73 6.73
CA LEU A 76 -7.88 -3.68 6.65
C LEU A 76 -8.50 -5.08 6.71
N TYR A 77 -9.63 -5.18 7.39
CA TYR A 77 -10.37 -6.42 7.60
C TYR A 77 -11.88 -6.19 7.54
N ASN A 78 -12.60 -7.23 7.16
CA ASN A 78 -14.04 -7.31 7.41
C ASN A 78 -14.28 -7.62 8.89
N LYS A 79 -15.19 -6.89 9.54
CA LYS A 79 -15.48 -7.10 10.98
C LYS A 79 -15.90 -8.54 11.27
N GLU A 80 -16.71 -9.13 10.40
CA GLU A 80 -17.18 -10.52 10.49
C GLU A 80 -16.02 -11.52 10.48
N ALA A 81 -15.07 -11.34 9.57
CA ALA A 81 -13.89 -12.18 9.47
C ALA A 81 -13.04 -12.15 10.76
N VAL A 82 -12.88 -10.96 11.36
CA VAL A 82 -12.16 -10.81 12.64
C VAL A 82 -12.89 -11.49 13.79
N ILE A 83 -14.22 -11.39 13.86
CA ILE A 83 -15.02 -12.06 14.89
C ILE A 83 -14.89 -13.58 14.77
N ASN A 84 -15.08 -14.12 13.55
CA ASN A 84 -14.96 -15.56 13.28
C ASN A 84 -13.56 -16.09 13.65
N LYS A 85 -12.54 -15.28 13.40
CA LYS A 85 -11.16 -15.59 13.79
C LYS A 85 -10.97 -15.67 15.31
N LEU A 86 -11.51 -14.71 16.05
CA LEU A 86 -11.41 -14.69 17.51
C LEU A 86 -12.17 -15.87 18.16
N LEU A 87 -13.31 -16.25 17.57
CA LEU A 87 -14.09 -17.43 18.00
C LEU A 87 -13.36 -18.75 17.72
N SER A 88 -12.80 -18.90 16.51
CA SER A 88 -12.07 -20.11 16.09
C SER A 88 -10.65 -20.23 16.68
N LYS A 89 -10.15 -19.19 17.37
CA LYS A 89 -8.78 -19.11 17.93
C LYS A 89 -7.69 -19.46 16.92
N SER A 90 -7.86 -19.05 15.66
CA SER A 90 -6.89 -19.34 14.60
C SER A 90 -5.57 -18.59 14.80
N LYS A 91 -4.46 -19.19 14.33
CA LYS A 91 -3.10 -18.62 14.44
C LYS A 91 -2.79 -17.53 13.40
N THR A 92 -3.69 -17.27 12.47
CA THR A 92 -3.52 -16.23 11.45
C THR A 92 -3.53 -14.84 12.10
N ALA A 93 -2.80 -13.86 11.56
CA ALA A 93 -2.74 -12.48 12.10
C ALA A 93 -2.52 -12.41 13.64
N PRO A 94 -1.38 -12.86 14.19
CA PRO A 94 -1.15 -13.03 15.64
C PRO A 94 -1.23 -11.73 16.47
N HIS A 95 -1.23 -10.59 15.79
CA HIS A 95 -1.31 -9.26 16.38
C HIS A 95 -2.74 -8.87 16.81
N ILE A 96 -3.79 -9.57 16.33
CA ILE A 96 -5.17 -9.37 16.78
C ILE A 96 -5.50 -10.46 17.80
N LYS A 97 -5.50 -10.10 19.08
CA LYS A 97 -5.83 -11.01 20.20
C LYS A 97 -7.19 -10.69 20.82
N LYS A 98 -7.58 -9.42 20.79
CA LYS A 98 -8.83 -8.90 21.37
C LYS A 98 -9.55 -8.03 20.35
N LEU A 99 -10.85 -7.83 20.55
CA LEU A 99 -11.65 -6.87 19.76
C LEU A 99 -11.19 -5.42 19.96
N SER A 100 -10.47 -5.12 21.06
CA SER A 100 -9.87 -3.80 21.30
C SER A 100 -8.67 -3.50 20.41
N ASP A 101 -8.07 -4.51 19.77
CA ASP A 101 -6.89 -4.34 18.92
C ASP A 101 -7.24 -3.88 17.49
N VAL A 102 -8.54 -3.82 17.20
CA VAL A 102 -9.09 -3.36 15.93
C VAL A 102 -10.00 -2.15 16.14
N PHE A 103 -9.94 -1.21 15.20
CA PHE A 103 -10.73 0.01 15.22
C PHE A 103 -11.66 0.04 14.01
N GLN A 104 -12.90 0.47 14.23
CA GLN A 104 -13.85 0.61 13.14
C GLN A 104 -13.55 1.86 12.30
N VAL A 105 -13.76 1.75 11.00
CA VAL A 105 -13.57 2.84 10.03
C VAL A 105 -14.93 3.42 9.64
N LYS A 106 -15.07 4.75 9.68
CA LYS A 106 -16.31 5.50 9.34
C LYS A 106 -16.33 6.09 7.93
N ASN A 107 -15.31 5.82 7.11
CA ASN A 107 -15.24 6.31 5.74
C ASN A 107 -16.45 5.86 4.90
N LYS A 108 -16.83 6.71 3.94
CA LYS A 108 -17.78 6.32 2.90
C LYS A 108 -17.18 5.19 2.07
N PHE A 109 -17.99 4.20 1.74
CA PHE A 109 -17.60 3.05 0.93
C PHE A 109 -18.32 3.11 -0.41
N ASN A 110 -17.58 2.90 -1.50
CA ASN A 110 -18.15 2.81 -2.83
C ASN A 110 -18.40 1.33 -3.16
N ASN A 111 -19.68 0.93 -3.19
CA ASN A 111 -20.09 -0.45 -3.47
C ASN A 111 -19.78 -0.91 -4.91
N ILE A 112 -19.57 0.02 -5.85
CA ILE A 112 -19.32 -0.33 -7.26
C ILE A 112 -17.86 -0.72 -7.46
N LEU A 113 -16.96 0.05 -6.85
CA LEU A 113 -15.51 -0.12 -7.00
C LEU A 113 -14.89 -0.91 -5.84
N ASN A 114 -15.68 -1.24 -4.81
CA ASN A 114 -15.23 -1.86 -3.56
C ASN A 114 -14.06 -1.11 -2.91
N CYS A 115 -14.12 0.22 -2.94
CA CYS A 115 -13.05 1.10 -2.45
C CYS A 115 -13.56 2.07 -1.37
N LEU A 116 -12.68 2.44 -0.45
CA LEU A 116 -12.96 3.46 0.56
C LEU A 116 -12.73 4.85 -0.03
N ILE A 117 -13.57 5.81 0.34
CA ILE A 117 -13.43 7.20 -0.08
C ILE A 117 -12.84 8.01 1.08
N CYS A 118 -11.82 8.82 0.79
CA CYS A 118 -11.26 9.75 1.77
C CYS A 118 -12.23 10.92 2.02
N PRO A 119 -12.59 11.24 3.28
CA PRO A 119 -13.55 12.31 3.58
C PRO A 119 -13.03 13.71 3.26
N VAL A 120 -11.71 13.91 3.28
CA VAL A 120 -11.09 15.24 3.08
C VAL A 120 -10.86 15.53 1.59
N THR A 121 -10.40 14.52 0.84
CA THR A 121 -10.07 14.71 -0.58
C THR A 121 -11.18 14.27 -1.53
N ASN A 122 -12.19 13.54 -1.03
CA ASN A 122 -13.25 12.89 -1.83
C ASN A 122 -12.71 11.99 -2.96
N LYS A 123 -11.47 11.51 -2.84
CA LYS A 123 -10.86 10.58 -3.78
C LYS A 123 -10.99 9.15 -3.26
N ASN A 124 -11.10 8.22 -4.21
CA ASN A 124 -11.01 6.79 -3.92
C ASN A 124 -9.61 6.46 -3.42
N LEU A 125 -9.55 5.66 -2.37
CA LEU A 125 -8.31 5.17 -1.76
C LEU A 125 -7.86 3.92 -2.51
N ASP A 126 -7.17 4.13 -3.63
CA ASP A 126 -6.70 3.06 -4.51
C ASP A 126 -5.17 3.07 -4.67
N TYR A 127 -4.63 1.96 -5.21
CA TYR A 127 -3.26 1.70 -5.72
C TYR A 127 -2.08 2.35 -4.96
N TYR A 128 -1.88 3.65 -5.05
CA TYR A 128 -0.70 4.37 -4.54
C TYR A 128 -1.01 5.36 -3.43
N THR A 129 -2.28 5.42 -3.02
CA THR A 129 -2.67 6.35 -1.96
C THR A 129 -2.02 5.91 -0.65
N LYS A 130 -0.99 6.65 -0.23
CA LYS A 130 -0.52 6.61 1.14
C LYS A 130 -1.59 7.25 1.99
N ALA A 131 -1.98 6.59 3.07
CA ALA A 131 -3.02 7.08 3.95
C ALA A 131 -2.67 6.77 5.41
N SER A 132 -3.26 7.53 6.30
CA SER A 132 -3.23 7.27 7.73
C SER A 132 -4.64 7.23 8.29
N TYR A 133 -4.84 6.34 9.24
CA TYR A 133 -6.05 6.27 10.04
C TYR A 133 -5.85 7.12 11.27
N ASN A 134 -6.86 7.93 11.56
CA ASN A 134 -6.87 8.79 12.72
C ASN A 134 -7.90 8.29 13.72
N LYS A 135 -7.43 7.91 14.91
CA LYS A 135 -8.28 7.35 15.97
C LYS A 135 -9.34 8.34 16.47
N CYS A 136 -9.07 9.65 16.41
CA CYS A 136 -10.00 10.65 16.91
C CYS A 136 -11.30 10.71 16.09
N CYS A 137 -11.20 10.82 14.76
CA CYS A 137 -12.36 10.84 13.87
C CYS A 137 -12.75 9.47 13.30
N GLN A 138 -11.97 8.43 13.59
CA GLN A 138 -12.17 7.08 13.06
C GLN A 138 -12.22 7.03 11.53
N ASN A 139 -11.45 7.89 10.87
CA ASN A 139 -11.40 8.02 9.42
C ASN A 139 -10.00 7.77 8.89
N ILE A 140 -9.94 7.20 7.69
CA ILE A 140 -8.73 7.05 6.89
C ILE A 140 -8.60 8.28 5.99
N ILE A 141 -7.48 8.97 6.10
CA ILE A 141 -7.17 10.23 5.42
C ILE A 141 -5.97 10.00 4.52
N ALA A 142 -6.08 10.43 3.26
CA ALA A 142 -4.98 10.35 2.31
C ALA A 142 -3.86 11.32 2.71
N TYR A 143 -2.60 10.90 2.54
CA TYR A 143 -1.44 11.74 2.86
C TYR A 143 -1.39 13.02 2.01
N SER A 144 -1.93 12.96 0.79
CA SER A 144 -2.07 14.13 -0.10
C SER A 144 -2.91 15.27 0.48
N SER A 145 -3.73 14.99 1.50
CA SER A 145 -4.52 16.01 2.20
C SER A 145 -3.63 16.94 3.03
N TYR A 146 -2.64 16.38 3.74
CA TYR A 146 -1.76 17.12 4.64
C TYR A 146 -0.87 18.12 3.89
N LEU A 147 -0.44 17.76 2.67
CA LEU A 147 0.36 18.62 1.80
C LEU A 147 -0.42 19.83 1.24
N LYS A 148 -1.75 19.77 1.18
CA LYS A 148 -2.56 20.89 0.67
C LYS A 148 -2.80 21.97 1.71
N THR A 149 -2.85 21.59 2.98
CA THR A 149 -3.02 22.51 4.11
C THR A 149 -1.79 23.39 4.36
N SER A 150 -0.57 22.92 4.09
CA SER A 150 0.66 23.70 4.32
C SER A 150 0.77 24.93 3.42
N ASN A 151 0.15 24.93 2.24
CA ASN A 151 0.14 26.10 1.35
C ASN A 151 -0.81 27.22 1.80
N SER A 152 -1.65 26.97 2.80
CA SER A 152 -2.55 27.98 3.39
C SER A 152 -1.99 28.59 4.69
N ALA A 153 -0.86 28.08 5.18
CA ALA A 153 -0.21 28.54 6.41
C ALA A 153 1.16 29.17 6.13
N LYS A 154 1.19 30.22 5.29
CA LYS A 154 2.21 31.27 5.41
C LYS A 154 1.74 32.26 6.48
N ILE A 155 1.76 31.84 7.74
CA ILE A 155 1.84 32.78 8.87
C ILE A 155 3.30 32.79 9.30
N LYS A 156 3.84 34.01 9.35
CA LYS A 156 5.24 34.34 9.58
C LYS A 156 5.77 33.74 10.89
N GLU A 157 7.04 33.37 10.83
CA GLU A 157 7.87 32.86 11.92
C GLU A 157 7.86 33.76 13.16
N SER A 158 7.83 33.16 14.35
CA SER A 158 8.89 33.31 15.36
C SER A 158 8.54 32.60 16.68
N ASN A 159 9.55 31.93 17.22
CA ASN A 159 9.72 31.51 18.61
C ASN A 159 9.00 30.26 19.15
N ALA A 160 9.79 29.61 20.02
CA ALA A 160 9.45 28.64 21.04
C ALA A 160 9.39 27.15 20.63
N GLN A 161 10.35 26.42 21.22
CA GLN A 161 10.28 25.02 21.59
C GLN A 161 8.88 24.65 22.12
N ASN A 162 7.98 24.23 21.25
CA ASN A 162 6.68 23.71 21.65
C ASN A 162 6.47 22.41 20.89
N LYS A 163 6.31 21.32 21.64
CA LYS A 163 5.85 20.03 21.12
C LYS A 163 4.66 20.32 20.22
N HIS A 164 4.82 20.20 18.91
CA HIS A 164 3.76 20.48 17.95
C HIS A 164 2.58 19.55 18.26
N GLN A 165 1.56 20.08 18.94
CA GLN A 165 0.25 19.47 18.97
C GLN A 165 -0.33 19.65 17.58
N GLU A 166 -0.24 18.58 16.79
CA GLU A 166 -0.83 18.54 15.48
C GLU A 166 -2.34 18.35 15.64
N VAL A 167 -3.10 19.14 14.90
CA VAL A 167 -4.56 19.11 14.93
C VAL A 167 -5.05 18.19 13.82
N CYS A 168 -6.10 17.40 14.07
CA CYS A 168 -6.73 16.57 13.05
C CYS A 168 -7.27 17.42 11.90
N ILE A 169 -6.83 17.15 10.67
CA ILE A 169 -7.31 17.86 9.48
C ILE A 169 -8.81 17.64 9.18
N ASN A 170 -9.42 16.58 9.74
CA ASN A 170 -10.81 16.23 9.49
C ASN A 170 -11.77 16.69 10.61
N CYS A 171 -11.33 16.73 11.87
CA CYS A 171 -12.20 17.06 13.01
C CYS A 171 -11.65 18.14 13.94
N ASN A 172 -10.52 18.77 13.59
CA ASN A 172 -9.89 19.85 14.33
C ASN A 172 -9.59 19.59 15.82
N THR A 173 -9.45 18.32 16.20
CA THR A 173 -9.08 17.90 17.56
C THR A 173 -7.57 17.81 17.72
N ASN A 174 -7.08 18.10 18.92
CA ASN A 174 -5.66 17.94 19.24
C ASN A 174 -5.27 16.46 19.22
N ILE A 175 -4.20 16.14 18.53
CA ILE A 175 -3.75 14.77 18.29
C ILE A 175 -2.28 14.62 18.65
N SER A 176 -1.95 13.48 19.25
CA SER A 176 -0.58 13.04 19.42
C SER A 176 -0.21 12.07 18.28
N PRO A 177 0.71 12.45 17.35
CA PRO A 177 1.00 11.64 16.16
C PRO A 177 1.49 10.22 16.48
N GLN A 178 2.13 10.04 17.64
CA GLN A 178 2.72 8.75 18.03
C GLN A 178 1.68 7.69 18.44
N HIS A 179 0.55 8.09 19.03
CA HIS A 179 -0.43 7.15 19.58
C HIS A 179 -1.75 7.12 18.79
N ASP A 180 -2.12 8.24 18.18
CA ASP A 180 -3.45 8.43 17.60
C ASP A 180 -3.48 8.23 16.08
N GLU A 181 -2.31 8.26 15.43
CA GLU A 181 -2.16 8.01 14.00
C GLU A 181 -1.67 6.58 13.74
N ILE A 182 -2.38 5.85 12.88
CA ILE A 182 -1.93 4.56 12.34
C ILE A 182 -1.65 4.73 10.86
N ARG A 183 -0.41 4.55 10.44
CA ARG A 183 -0.05 4.57 9.01
C ARG A 183 -0.49 3.27 8.34
N LEU A 184 -1.22 3.38 7.23
CA LEU A 184 -1.64 2.19 6.49
C LEU A 184 -0.46 1.64 5.67
N PHE A 185 -0.34 0.32 5.65
CA PHE A 185 0.61 -0.44 4.82
C PHE A 185 2.08 -0.04 4.97
N SER A 186 2.50 0.43 6.15
CA SER A 186 3.89 0.85 6.42
C SER A 186 4.89 -0.32 6.55
N GLY A 187 4.41 -1.57 6.53
CA GLY A 187 5.25 -2.78 6.55
C GLY A 187 5.84 -3.12 5.18
N THR A 188 7.02 -3.74 5.18
CA THR A 188 7.64 -4.29 3.97
C THR A 188 6.70 -5.27 3.26
N ILE A 189 6.80 -5.28 1.93
CA ILE A 189 6.11 -6.26 1.09
C ILE A 189 6.95 -7.53 1.18
N ASP A 190 6.70 -8.34 2.20
CA ASP A 190 7.31 -9.66 2.32
C ASP A 190 6.85 -10.58 1.17
#